data_AF-A0A225WKA8-F1
#
_entry.id   AF-A0A225WKA8-F1
#
_cell.length_a   1.000
_cell.length_b   1.000
_cell.length_c   1.000
_cell.angle_alpha   90.00
_cell.angle_beta   90.00
_cell.angle_gamma   90.00
#
_symmetry.space_group_name_H-M   'P 1'
#
loop_
_entity.id
_entity.type
_entity.pdbx_description
1 polymer ?
#
loop_
_entity_poly.entity_id
_entity_poly.type
_entity_poly.pdbx_seq_one_letter_code
_entity_poly.pdbx_strand_id
1 'polypeptide(L)'
;MQPHDVSIRKEDNTKGSTDAYHEQEPSNNVVVVTENAPAYSQVGSLARTLLMAADTLNGSRLVLLRLAPYSPMLNLIEGCWNVLKTHIMRCVAKRKADLLVHGNYVTFTAHRMAIMQEGVEVAK
;
A
#
# COMPACT_ATOMS: atom_id res chain seq x y z
N MET A 1 37.02 -10.35 -41.11
CA MET A 1 35.67 -10.44 -40.53
C MET A 1 35.65 -11.66 -39.61
N GLN A 2 35.97 -11.45 -38.33
CA GLN A 2 35.94 -12.48 -37.28
C GLN A 2 34.80 -12.13 -36.32
N PRO A 3 33.99 -13.11 -35.87
CA PRO A 3 33.02 -12.86 -34.81
C PRO A 3 33.75 -12.90 -33.46
N HIS A 4 33.75 -11.78 -32.74
CA HIS A 4 34.13 -11.74 -31.34
C HIS A 4 32.97 -12.28 -30.50
N ASP A 5 33.18 -13.48 -29.98
CA ASP A 5 32.36 -14.14 -28.97
C ASP A 5 32.53 -13.40 -27.63
N VAL A 6 31.64 -12.46 -27.33
CA VAL A 6 31.61 -11.78 -26.02
C VAL A 6 30.65 -12.55 -25.11
N SER A 7 31.22 -13.56 -24.45
CA SER A 7 30.64 -14.22 -23.30
C SER A 7 30.50 -13.21 -22.16
N ILE A 8 29.28 -12.71 -21.92
CA ILE A 8 28.98 -11.92 -20.73
C ILE A 8 28.95 -12.88 -19.54
N ARG A 9 30.04 -12.89 -18.78
CA ARG A 9 30.11 -13.55 -17.48
C ARG A 9 29.13 -12.84 -16.55
N LYS A 10 28.22 -13.61 -15.95
CA LYS A 10 27.44 -13.15 -14.79
C LYS A 10 28.42 -12.97 -13.64
N GLU A 11 28.72 -11.74 -13.29
CA GLU A 11 29.44 -11.46 -12.04
C GLU A 11 28.52 -11.82 -10.87
N ASP A 12 29.04 -12.67 -10.00
CA ASP A 12 28.43 -13.09 -8.75
C ASP A 12 28.23 -11.86 -7.84
N ASN A 13 26.98 -11.45 -7.68
CA ASN A 13 26.60 -10.47 -6.66
C ASN A 13 26.40 -11.19 -5.30
N THR A 14 27.44 -11.85 -4.81
CA THR A 14 27.52 -12.46 -3.47
C THR A 14 28.31 -11.57 -2.51
N LYS A 15 27.96 -10.28 -2.48
CA LYS A 15 28.22 -9.42 -1.33
C LYS A 15 26.89 -8.88 -0.81
N GLY A 16 26.10 -9.79 -0.26
CA GLY A 16 25.12 -9.42 0.75
C GLY A 16 25.88 -8.86 1.94
N SER A 17 26.17 -7.56 1.91
CA SER A 17 26.56 -6.82 3.09
C SER A 17 25.49 -7.10 4.13
N THR A 18 25.89 -7.76 5.21
CA THR A 18 25.10 -7.90 6.41
C THR A 18 25.07 -6.52 7.07
N ASP A 19 24.43 -5.57 6.39
CA ASP A 19 24.25 -4.23 6.92
C ASP A 19 23.18 -4.36 7.99
N ALA A 20 23.65 -4.47 9.23
CA ALA A 20 22.80 -4.51 10.39
C ALA A 20 21.86 -3.30 10.30
N TYR A 21 20.56 -3.54 10.44
CA TYR A 21 19.59 -2.47 10.57
C TYR A 21 19.99 -1.60 11.76
N HIS A 22 20.64 -0.48 11.49
CA HIS A 22 20.87 0.56 12.49
C HIS A 22 19.58 1.35 12.61
N GLU A 23 18.85 1.14 13.71
CA GLU A 23 17.79 2.06 14.11
C GLU A 23 18.40 3.46 14.20
N GLN A 24 17.98 4.33 13.30
CA GLN A 24 18.35 5.74 13.35
C GLN A 24 17.60 6.42 14.48
N GLU A 25 18.27 7.36 15.16
CA GLU A 25 17.62 8.27 16.11
C GLU A 25 16.34 8.87 15.47
N PRO A 26 15.21 8.93 16.21
CA PRO A 26 13.95 9.39 15.65
C PRO A 26 14.11 10.79 15.06
N SER A 27 14.01 10.88 13.73
CA SER A 27 13.99 12.17 13.05
C SER A 27 12.57 12.74 13.05
N ASN A 28 12.43 14.07 13.17
CA ASN A 28 11.13 14.76 13.01
C ASN A 28 10.64 14.82 11.55
N ASN A 29 11.12 13.91 10.69
CA ASN A 29 10.72 13.83 9.30
C ASN A 29 9.43 13.01 9.17
N VAL A 30 8.56 13.43 8.26
CA VAL A 30 7.39 12.66 7.86
C VAL A 30 7.73 11.93 6.56
N VAL A 31 7.57 10.61 6.58
CA VAL A 31 7.83 9.75 5.42
C VAL A 31 6.51 9.35 4.79
N VAL A 32 6.33 9.70 3.52
CA VAL A 32 5.22 9.21 2.69
C VAL A 32 5.71 8.04 1.87
N VAL A 33 5.16 6.85 2.11
CA VAL A 33 5.52 5.62 1.40
C VAL A 33 4.54 5.38 0.26
N THR A 34 5.04 5.16 -0.95
CA THR A 34 4.21 4.97 -2.15
C THR A 34 4.72 3.81 -3.00
N GLU A 35 3.81 3.05 -3.61
CA GLU A 35 4.15 2.02 -4.60
C GLU A 35 4.61 2.63 -5.94
N ASN A 36 5.38 1.87 -6.73
CA ASN A 36 5.90 2.31 -8.03
C ASN A 36 4.96 1.96 -9.19
N ALA A 37 3.66 2.28 -9.06
CA ALA A 37 2.72 2.16 -10.18
C ALA A 37 2.80 3.40 -11.10
N PRO A 38 2.59 3.25 -12.43
CA PRO A 38 2.58 4.39 -13.36
C PRO A 38 1.56 5.49 -13.01
N ALA A 39 0.43 5.09 -12.41
CA ALA A 39 -0.61 6.00 -11.92
C ALA A 39 -0.09 6.99 -10.85
N TYR A 40 0.99 6.65 -10.12
CA TYR A 40 1.61 7.50 -9.09
C TYR A 40 2.84 8.26 -9.60
N SER A 41 2.93 8.53 -10.90
CA SER A 41 3.99 9.38 -11.47
C SER A 41 4.05 10.77 -10.83
N GLN A 42 2.90 11.30 -10.39
CA GLN A 42 2.77 12.66 -9.83
C GLN A 42 2.61 12.69 -8.30
N VAL A 43 2.66 11.54 -7.62
CA VAL A 43 2.34 11.49 -6.16
C VAL A 43 3.31 12.35 -5.33
N GLY A 44 4.58 12.42 -5.73
CA GLY A 44 5.60 13.18 -5.01
C GLY A 44 5.42 14.70 -5.13
N SER A 45 5.10 15.20 -6.33
CA SER A 45 4.83 16.61 -6.54
C SER A 45 3.54 17.02 -5.85
N LEU A 46 2.49 16.20 -5.97
CA LEU A 46 1.20 16.45 -5.33
C LEU A 46 1.32 16.46 -3.80
N ALA A 47 2.00 15.49 -3.20
CA ALA A 47 2.20 15.43 -1.76
C ALA A 47 2.93 16.68 -1.25
N ARG A 48 3.98 17.14 -1.95
CA ARG A 48 4.69 18.38 -1.59
C ARG A 48 3.78 19.60 -1.68
N THR A 49 3.04 19.76 -2.78
CA THR A 49 2.13 20.90 -2.97
C THR A 49 1.03 20.94 -1.91
N LEU A 50 0.36 19.81 -1.65
CA LEU A 50 -0.75 19.76 -0.68
C LEU A 50 -0.26 19.98 0.75
N LEU A 51 0.86 19.37 1.13
CA LEU A 51 1.37 19.46 2.50
C LEU A 51 2.01 20.83 2.80
N MET A 52 2.58 21.49 1.78
CA MET A 52 3.01 22.89 1.88
C MET A 52 1.83 23.85 1.94
N ALA A 53 0.81 23.66 1.11
CA ALA A 53 -0.37 24.53 1.10
C ALA A 53 -1.18 24.46 2.41
N ALA A 54 -1.14 23.32 3.10
CA ALA A 54 -1.83 23.13 4.36
C ALA A 54 -1.05 23.65 5.59
N ASP A 55 0.12 24.30 5.41
CA ASP A 55 1.07 24.72 6.47
C ASP A 55 1.39 23.61 7.50
N THR A 56 1.15 22.35 7.11
CA THR A 56 1.18 21.21 8.03
C THR A 56 2.59 20.67 8.16
N LEU A 57 3.41 20.84 7.12
CA LEU A 57 4.77 20.33 7.05
C LEU A 57 5.67 21.32 6.34
N ASN A 58 6.75 21.72 7.02
CA ASN A 58 7.88 22.36 6.35
C ASN A 58 8.41 21.35 5.30
N GLY A 59 8.43 21.75 4.03
CA GLY A 59 8.77 20.84 2.92
C GLY A 59 10.15 20.17 3.04
N SER A 60 11.04 20.72 3.87
CA SER A 60 12.34 20.13 4.23
C SER A 60 12.24 18.86 5.08
N ARG A 61 11.11 18.66 5.79
CA ARG A 61 10.85 17.49 6.65
C ARG A 61 10.07 16.38 5.97
N LEU A 62 9.65 16.57 4.71
CA LEU A 62 8.90 15.58 3.95
C LEU A 62 9.84 14.71 3.11
N VAL A 63 9.86 13.42 3.43
CA VAL A 63 10.60 12.39 2.70
C VAL A 63 9.60 11.54 1.93
N LEU A 64 9.84 11.34 0.63
CA LEU A 64 9.04 10.44 -0.20
C LEU A 64 9.82 9.15 -0.42
N LEU A 65 9.26 8.03 0.04
CA LEU A 65 9.83 6.69 -0.16
C LEU A 65 9.05 5.94 -1.24
N ARG A 66 9.66 5.77 -2.41
CA ARG A 66 9.08 5.00 -3.52
C ARG A 66 9.57 3.56 -3.44
N LEU A 67 8.64 2.62 -3.26
CA LEU A 67 8.97 1.21 -3.18
C LEU A 67 9.35 0.65 -4.55
N ALA A 68 10.14 -0.41 -4.59
CA ALA A 68 10.42 -1.12 -5.84
C ALA A 68 9.11 -1.73 -6.42
N PRO A 69 9.02 -1.94 -7.75
CA PRO A 69 7.88 -2.64 -8.35
C PRO A 69 7.60 -3.96 -7.64
N TYR A 70 6.32 -4.31 -7.49
CA TYR A 70 5.87 -5.58 -6.92
C TYR A 70 6.43 -5.90 -5.53
N SER A 71 6.62 -4.88 -4.68
CA SER A 71 7.07 -5.04 -3.29
C SER A 71 5.95 -4.75 -2.27
N PRO A 72 4.76 -5.39 -2.36
CA PRO A 72 3.65 -5.12 -1.44
C PRO A 72 3.99 -5.50 0.01
N MET A 73 4.91 -6.45 0.22
CA MET A 73 5.37 -6.82 1.56
C MET A 73 6.07 -5.67 2.31
N LEU A 74 6.57 -4.67 1.58
CA LEU A 74 7.20 -3.47 2.14
C LEU A 74 6.21 -2.31 2.31
N ASN A 75 4.96 -2.47 1.86
CA ASN A 75 3.93 -1.46 1.98
C ASN A 75 3.04 -1.76 3.19
N LEU A 76 3.22 -1.02 4.28
CA LEU A 76 2.49 -1.23 5.53
C LEU A 76 0.97 -1.16 5.37
N ILE A 77 0.45 -0.43 4.36
CA ILE A 77 -0.99 -0.34 4.11
C ILE A 77 -1.61 -1.71 3.76
N GLU A 78 -0.83 -2.66 3.22
CA GLU A 78 -1.30 -4.01 2.92
C GLU A 78 -1.72 -4.75 4.20
N GLY A 79 -1.00 -4.52 5.30
CA GLY A 79 -1.39 -5.04 6.62
C GLY A 79 -2.74 -4.50 7.06
N CYS A 80 -2.95 -3.19 6.94
CA CYS A 80 -4.22 -2.54 7.25
C CYS A 80 -5.38 -3.09 6.41
N TRP A 81 -5.16 -3.27 5.09
CA TRP A 81 -6.14 -3.86 4.20
C TRP A 81 -6.46 -5.31 4.55
N ASN A 82 -5.49 -6.08 5.00
CA ASN A 82 -5.71 -7.46 5.42
C ASN A 82 -6.61 -7.54 6.67
N VAL A 83 -6.38 -6.65 7.65
CA VAL A 83 -7.23 -6.53 8.83
C VAL A 83 -8.66 -6.16 8.43
N LEU A 84 -8.83 -5.07 7.66
CA LEU A 84 -10.15 -4.64 7.19
C LEU A 84 -10.88 -5.75 6.42
N LYS A 85 -10.20 -6.37 5.46
CA LYS A 85 -10.74 -7.48 4.65
C LYS A 85 -11.23 -8.61 5.56
N THR A 86 -10.46 -8.98 6.59
CA THR A 86 -10.84 -10.02 7.54
C THR A 86 -12.12 -9.68 8.30
N HIS A 87 -12.30 -8.42 8.72
CA HIS A 87 -13.51 -7.99 9.41
C HIS A 87 -14.74 -8.02 8.48
N ILE A 88 -14.61 -7.50 7.26
CA ILE A 88 -15.67 -7.56 6.25
C ILE A 88 -16.03 -9.02 5.94
N MET A 89 -15.04 -9.87 5.67
CA MET A 89 -15.26 -11.29 5.38
C MET A 89 -15.95 -12.01 6.54
N ARG A 90 -15.61 -11.69 7.80
CA ARG A 90 -16.27 -12.24 8.98
C ARG A 90 -17.74 -11.81 9.06
N CYS A 91 -18.04 -10.54 8.79
CA CYS A 91 -19.41 -10.04 8.75
C CYS A 91 -20.23 -10.76 7.66
N VAL A 92 -19.68 -10.82 6.45
CA VAL A 92 -20.27 -11.50 5.30
C VAL A 92 -20.50 -12.99 5.57
N ALA A 93 -19.55 -13.67 6.23
CA ALA A 93 -19.69 -15.09 6.59
C ALA A 93 -20.82 -15.34 7.59
N LYS A 94 -20.97 -14.47 8.61
CA LYS A 94 -22.08 -14.55 9.57
C LYS A 94 -23.44 -14.32 8.91
N ARG A 95 -23.48 -13.50 7.86
CA ARG A 95 -24.69 -13.08 7.15
C ARG A 95 -24.84 -13.72 5.77
N LYS A 96 -24.27 -14.92 5.57
CA LYS A 96 -24.21 -15.59 4.26
C LYS A 96 -25.60 -15.79 3.64
N ALA A 97 -26.61 -16.12 4.45
CA ALA A 97 -27.99 -16.27 3.98
C ALA A 97 -28.59 -14.93 3.52
N ASP A 98 -28.30 -13.85 4.26
CA ASP A 98 -28.80 -12.50 3.97
C ASP A 98 -28.29 -11.98 2.61
N LEU A 99 -27.10 -12.41 2.16
CA LEU A 99 -26.56 -12.04 0.84
C LEU A 99 -27.41 -12.52 -0.34
N LEU A 100 -28.28 -13.51 -0.12
CA LEU A 100 -29.14 -14.15 -1.13
C LEU A 100 -30.57 -13.61 -1.10
N VAL A 101 -30.86 -12.62 -0.26
CA VAL A 101 -32.17 -11.95 -0.20
C VAL A 101 -32.02 -10.45 -0.43
N HIS A 102 -33.12 -9.77 -0.79
CA HIS A 102 -33.11 -8.31 -0.93
C HIS A 102 -33.17 -7.59 0.44
N GLY A 103 -33.51 -8.32 1.51
CA GLY A 103 -33.70 -7.75 2.85
C GLY A 103 -34.80 -6.69 2.84
N ASN A 104 -34.45 -5.46 3.26
CA ASN A 104 -35.32 -4.28 3.21
C ASN A 104 -34.95 -3.31 2.06
N TYR A 105 -34.11 -3.73 1.11
CA TYR A 105 -33.56 -2.86 0.08
C TYR A 105 -34.06 -3.22 -1.31
N VAL A 106 -34.25 -2.21 -2.16
CA VAL A 106 -34.76 -2.38 -3.54
C VAL A 106 -33.90 -3.33 -4.39
N THR A 107 -32.60 -3.39 -4.15
CA THR A 107 -31.68 -4.25 -4.91
C THR A 107 -30.80 -5.10 -3.99
N PHE A 108 -30.42 -6.28 -4.48
CA PHE A 108 -29.42 -7.13 -3.83
C PHE A 108 -28.10 -6.38 -3.58
N THR A 109 -27.68 -5.54 -4.53
CA THR A 109 -26.45 -4.74 -4.40
C THR A 109 -26.52 -3.81 -3.20
N ALA A 110 -27.63 -3.09 -3.02
CA ALA A 110 -27.81 -2.19 -1.88
C ALA A 110 -27.80 -2.95 -0.54
N HIS A 111 -28.49 -4.09 -0.46
CA HIS A 111 -28.46 -4.91 0.75
C HIS A 111 -27.06 -5.45 1.08
N ARG A 112 -26.33 -5.94 0.07
CA ARG A 112 -24.95 -6.42 0.23
C ARG A 112 -23.99 -5.32 0.62
N MET A 113 -24.16 -4.10 0.09
CA MET A 113 -23.37 -2.94 0.47
C MET A 113 -23.57 -2.57 1.94
N ALA A 114 -24.82 -2.62 2.44
CA ALA A 114 -25.10 -2.39 3.86
C ALA A 114 -24.42 -3.43 4.77
N ILE A 115 -24.42 -4.71 4.37
CA ILE A 115 -23.70 -5.79 5.09
C ILE A 115 -22.19 -5.52 5.11
N MET A 116 -21.60 -5.13 3.97
CA MET A 116 -20.17 -4.81 3.93
C MET A 116 -19.83 -3.57 4.76
N GLN A 117 -20.69 -2.55 4.74
CA GLN A 117 -20.51 -1.33 5.53
C GLN A 117 -20.53 -1.64 7.04
N GLU A 118 -21.42 -2.51 7.50
CA GLU A 118 -21.40 -3.01 8.89
C GLU A 118 -20.04 -3.65 9.23
N GLY A 119 -19.49 -4.46 8.32
CA GLY A 119 -18.15 -5.03 8.47
C GLY A 119 -17.03 -4.00 8.56
N VAL A 120 -17.16 -2.86 7.89
CA VAL A 120 -16.22 -1.73 7.98
C VAL A 120 -16.36 -1.01 9.32
N GLU A 121 -17.59 -0.75 9.79
CA GLU A 121 -17.82 -0.10 11.08
C GLU A 121 -17.27 -0.92 12.26
N VAL A 122 -17.32 -2.25 12.16
CA VAL A 122 -16.73 -3.17 13.16
C VAL A 122 -15.19 -3.24 13.07
N ALA A 123 -14.58 -2.70 12.02
CA ALA A 123 -13.13 -2.66 11.85
C ALA A 123 -12.49 -1.33 12.33
N LYS A 124 -13.29 -0.35 12.73
CA LYS A 124 -12.84 0.92 13.34
C LYS A 124 -12.43 0.71 14.79
#